data_AF-E9HBF7-F1
#
_entry.id   AF-E9HBF7-F1
#
_cell.length_a   1.000
_cell.length_b   1.000
_cell.length_c   1.000
_cell.angle_alpha   90.00
_cell.angle_beta   90.00
_cell.angle_gamma   90.00
#
_symmetry.space_group_name_H-M   'P 1'
#
loop_
_entity.id
_entity.type
_entity.pdbx_description
1 polymer ?
#
loop_
_entity_poly.entity_id
_entity_poly.type
_entity_poly.pdbx_seq_one_letter_code
_entity_poly.pdbx_strand_id
1 'polypeptide(L)'
;MSENENENFDDIPVEDISKAIIHLEKGEDVFIAAHTSAGKTVVAEYAIALSKKHMTRAIYTSPIKALSNQKFRDFKTTFTEFQSILHLFGLSQHVHGPTHLDGHTLDWVISRKADNVVTDCSVSDLICDHFAVHTFVKAHRPPRPHKKITYRELHNINEENFLSDMLALPLFTASAPDICDLLIQYNDGLSSLLDAYAPVRTNMVTVRPANPWLTEEVMDKRRKARARERWWRDRK
;
A
#
# COMPACT_ATOMS: atom_id res chain seq x y z
N MET A 1 -2.77 -2.26 -48.34
CA MET A 1 -2.25 -0.91 -48.10
C MET A 1 -3.01 -0.36 -46.91
N SER A 2 -2.72 -0.81 -45.69
CA SER A 2 -1.63 -0.34 -44.81
C SER A 2 -1.68 1.17 -44.59
N GLU A 3 -2.29 1.53 -43.46
CA GLU A 3 -1.83 2.45 -42.40
C GLU A 3 -0.83 3.54 -42.80
N ASN A 4 -1.15 4.78 -42.40
CA ASN A 4 -0.25 5.67 -41.65
C ASN A 4 -1.05 6.91 -41.21
N GLU A 5 -1.78 6.79 -40.11
CA GLU A 5 -2.07 7.95 -39.28
C GLU A 5 -0.84 8.16 -38.39
N ASN A 6 -0.12 9.25 -38.64
CA ASN A 6 1.00 9.69 -37.82
C ASN A 6 0.47 10.01 -36.41
N GLU A 7 0.61 9.07 -35.48
CA GLU A 7 0.62 9.37 -34.06
C GLU A 7 1.87 10.24 -33.78
N ASN A 8 1.65 11.54 -33.68
CA ASN A 8 2.63 12.49 -33.16
C ASN A 8 3.00 12.09 -31.72
N PHE A 9 4.15 11.45 -31.58
CA PHE A 9 4.71 10.95 -30.33
C PHE A 9 5.57 12.00 -29.60
N ASP A 10 5.29 13.29 -29.79
CA ASP A 10 6.14 14.40 -29.31
C ASP A 10 5.47 15.41 -28.37
N ASP A 11 4.24 15.14 -27.89
CA ASP A 11 3.63 15.96 -26.82
C ASP A 11 3.41 15.13 -25.55
N ILE A 12 4.48 14.94 -24.77
CA ILE A 12 4.36 14.50 -23.36
C ILE A 12 4.20 15.77 -22.52
N PRO A 13 3.00 16.07 -21.98
CA PRO A 13 2.79 17.29 -21.22
C PRO A 13 3.53 17.21 -19.89
N VAL A 14 4.16 18.31 -19.51
CA VAL A 14 4.97 18.53 -18.30
C VAL A 14 4.14 18.43 -16.98
N GLU A 15 2.92 17.89 -17.03
CA GLU A 15 1.95 17.83 -15.92
C GLU A 15 2.04 16.57 -15.04
N ASP A 16 2.90 15.59 -15.37
CA ASP A 16 2.78 14.25 -14.78
C ASP A 16 3.62 14.01 -13.50
N ILE A 17 4.67 14.80 -13.25
CA ILE A 17 5.50 14.64 -12.04
C ILE A 17 4.80 15.14 -10.79
N SER A 18 4.08 16.26 -10.89
CA SER A 18 3.28 16.78 -9.77
C SER A 18 2.14 15.83 -9.42
N LYS A 19 1.53 15.15 -10.40
CA LYS A 19 0.54 14.10 -10.16
C LYS A 19 1.15 12.92 -9.41
N ALA A 20 2.34 12.47 -9.81
CA ALA A 20 3.05 11.40 -9.11
C ALA A 20 3.28 11.71 -7.62
N ILE A 21 3.65 12.94 -7.28
CA ILE A 21 3.80 13.41 -5.89
C ILE A 21 2.47 13.36 -5.12
N ILE A 22 1.37 13.80 -5.74
CA ILE A 22 0.03 13.75 -5.13
C ILE A 22 -0.41 12.31 -4.84
N HIS A 23 -0.14 11.38 -5.76
CA HIS A 23 -0.44 9.96 -5.58
C HIS A 23 0.42 9.31 -4.49
N LEU A 24 1.70 9.70 -4.39
CA LEU A 24 2.56 9.28 -3.27
C LEU A 24 2.04 9.76 -1.91
N GLU A 25 1.59 11.02 -1.79
CA GLU A 25 1.04 11.55 -0.52
C GLU A 25 -0.23 10.81 -0.08
N LYS A 26 -0.98 10.25 -1.04
CA LYS A 26 -2.15 9.38 -0.78
C LYS A 26 -1.78 7.95 -0.38
N GLY A 27 -0.49 7.61 -0.40
CA GLY A 27 0.00 6.25 -0.12
C GLY A 27 -0.23 5.26 -1.25
N GLU A 28 -0.35 5.74 -2.49
CA GLU A 28 -0.52 4.91 -3.69
C GLU A 28 0.84 4.58 -4.32
N ASP A 29 0.91 3.43 -5.01
CA ASP A 29 2.10 3.03 -5.77
C ASP A 29 2.16 3.80 -7.10
N VAL A 30 3.34 4.31 -7.46
CA VAL A 30 3.53 5.12 -8.67
C VAL A 30 4.58 4.51 -9.58
N PHE A 31 4.27 4.42 -10.87
CA PHE A 31 5.20 4.06 -11.93
C PHE A 31 5.45 5.27 -12.84
N ILE A 32 6.71 5.64 -13.04
CA ILE A 32 7.10 6.86 -13.77
C ILE A 32 7.93 6.48 -14.98
N ALA A 33 7.40 6.74 -16.16
CA ALA A 33 8.11 6.64 -17.43
C ALA A 33 8.30 8.06 -17.98
N ALA A 34 9.51 8.61 -17.87
CA ALA A 34 9.84 9.94 -18.39
C ALA A 34 11.29 9.98 -18.89
N HIS A 35 11.63 10.93 -19.77
CA HIS A 35 12.99 11.13 -20.28
C HIS A 35 13.98 11.55 -19.18
N THR A 36 15.28 11.28 -19.38
CA THR A 36 16.34 11.88 -18.54
C THR A 36 16.19 13.40 -18.52
N SER A 37 16.62 14.05 -17.43
CA SER A 37 16.36 15.48 -17.10
C SER A 37 14.90 15.92 -16.91
N ALA A 38 13.90 15.05 -17.10
CA ALA A 38 12.49 15.41 -16.88
C ALA A 38 12.12 15.68 -15.41
N GLY A 39 12.96 15.31 -14.43
CA GLY A 39 12.69 15.53 -13.00
C GLY A 39 12.27 14.28 -12.20
N LYS A 40 12.47 13.06 -12.74
CA LYS A 40 12.19 11.79 -12.02
C LYS A 40 12.82 11.71 -10.62
N THR A 41 14.00 12.32 -10.44
CA THR A 41 14.71 12.40 -9.16
C THR A 41 13.89 13.10 -8.08
N VAL A 42 13.13 14.13 -8.44
CA VAL A 42 12.28 14.88 -7.49
C VAL A 42 11.24 13.97 -6.86
N VAL A 43 10.69 13.02 -7.62
CA VAL A 43 9.71 12.07 -7.09
C VAL A 43 10.37 11.05 -6.15
N ALA A 44 11.58 10.60 -6.46
CA ALA A 44 12.34 9.72 -5.57
C ALA A 44 12.73 10.44 -4.26
N GLU A 45 13.19 11.69 -4.34
CA GLU A 45 13.48 12.54 -3.18
C GLU A 45 12.24 12.76 -2.32
N TYR A 46 11.10 13.03 -2.96
CA TYR A 46 9.81 13.15 -2.28
C TYR A 46 9.42 11.87 -1.55
N ALA A 47 9.53 10.70 -2.20
CA ALA A 47 9.24 9.41 -1.58
C ALA A 47 10.13 9.13 -0.34
N ILE A 48 11.41 9.52 -0.40
CA ILE A 48 12.34 9.43 0.72
C ILE A 48 11.93 10.38 1.86
N ALA A 49 11.60 11.64 1.55
CA ALA A 49 11.13 12.61 2.53
C ALA A 49 9.81 12.17 3.20
N LEU A 50 8.90 11.63 2.41
CA LEU A 50 7.63 11.07 2.86
C LEU A 50 7.83 9.88 3.79
N SER A 51 8.79 9.01 3.48
CA SER A 51 9.14 7.88 4.36
C SER A 51 9.68 8.37 5.71
N LYS A 52 10.52 9.41 5.70
CA LYS A 52 11.02 10.06 6.93
C LYS A 52 9.86 10.67 7.76
N LYS A 53 8.91 11.35 7.12
CA LYS A 53 7.72 11.93 7.76
C LYS A 53 6.83 10.87 8.42
N HIS A 54 6.65 9.72 7.76
CA HIS A 54 5.84 8.61 8.28
C HIS A 54 6.61 7.63 9.18
N MET A 55 7.87 7.91 9.51
CA MET A 55 8.74 7.01 10.28
C MET A 55 8.85 5.61 9.63
N THR A 56 8.75 5.55 8.30
CA THR A 56 8.95 4.36 7.49
C THR A 56 10.30 4.39 6.78
N ARG A 57 10.71 3.26 6.20
CA ARG A 57 12.01 3.09 5.54
C ARG A 57 11.82 3.13 4.03
N ALA A 58 12.71 3.83 3.32
CA ALA A 58 12.77 3.83 1.86
C ALA A 58 13.94 2.96 1.38
N ILE A 59 13.75 2.25 0.28
CA ILE A 59 14.81 1.53 -0.44
C ILE A 59 14.91 2.16 -1.82
N TYR A 60 16.09 2.65 -2.17
CA TYR A 60 16.39 3.19 -3.48
C TYR A 60 17.28 2.21 -4.24
N THR A 61 16.80 1.72 -5.40
CA THR A 61 17.56 0.83 -6.27
C THR A 61 17.91 1.58 -7.55
N SER A 62 19.17 1.49 -7.98
CA SER A 62 19.64 2.09 -9.22
C SER A 62 20.29 1.02 -10.08
N PRO A 63 19.97 0.95 -11.39
CA PRO A 63 20.71 0.11 -12.31
C PRO A 63 22.10 0.72 -12.53
N ILE A 64 23.13 -0.03 -12.17
CA ILE A 64 24.55 0.36 -12.05
C ILE A 64 25.26 0.85 -13.34
N LYS A 65 24.54 1.05 -14.45
CA LYS A 65 25.17 1.27 -15.79
C LYS A 65 25.29 2.72 -16.28
N ALA A 66 24.98 3.76 -15.49
CA ALA A 66 25.11 5.14 -15.98
C ALA A 66 26.49 5.80 -15.80
N LEU A 67 27.41 5.22 -15.00
CA LEU A 67 28.69 5.86 -14.65
C LEU A 67 29.91 4.93 -14.62
N SER A 68 29.74 3.65 -14.98
CA SER A 68 30.72 2.60 -14.63
C SER A 68 32.07 2.74 -15.36
N ASN A 69 32.14 2.79 -16.69
CA ASN A 69 33.42 2.45 -17.32
C ASN A 69 34.50 3.55 -17.28
N GLN A 70 34.12 4.84 -17.25
CA GLN A 70 35.10 5.94 -17.32
C GLN A 70 35.52 6.45 -15.93
N LYS A 71 34.66 6.34 -14.91
CA LYS A 71 34.99 6.70 -13.52
C LYS A 71 35.66 5.57 -12.72
N PHE A 72 35.63 4.35 -13.25
CA PHE A 72 36.21 3.17 -12.60
C PHE A 72 37.72 3.31 -12.28
N ARG A 73 38.50 4.02 -13.12
CA ARG A 73 39.92 4.30 -12.82
C ARG A 73 40.12 5.36 -11.73
N ASP A 74 39.23 6.34 -11.65
CA ASP A 74 39.31 7.40 -10.64
C ASP A 74 38.89 6.87 -9.25
N PHE A 75 37.94 5.93 -9.19
CA PHE A 75 37.38 5.44 -7.93
C PHE A 75 38.28 4.47 -7.14
N LYS A 76 39.41 4.00 -7.67
CA LYS A 76 40.29 3.07 -6.92
C LYS A 76 40.99 3.76 -5.74
N THR A 77 41.32 5.04 -5.88
CA THR A 77 41.83 5.90 -4.78
C THR A 77 40.67 6.41 -3.91
N THR A 78 39.51 6.66 -4.52
CA THR A 78 38.31 7.15 -3.86
C THR A 78 37.54 6.08 -3.07
N PHE A 79 37.87 4.79 -3.19
CA PHE A 79 37.15 3.71 -2.48
C PHE A 79 37.24 3.89 -0.95
N THR A 80 38.46 4.15 -0.44
CA THR A 80 38.69 4.41 0.99
C THR A 80 38.09 5.75 1.42
N GLU A 81 38.19 6.77 0.56
CA GLU A 81 37.58 8.09 0.82
C GLU A 81 36.05 8.00 0.90
N PHE A 82 35.43 7.25 -0.01
CA PHE A 82 33.98 7.07 -0.04
C PHE A 82 33.46 6.28 1.16
N GLN A 83 34.14 5.20 1.56
CA GLN A 83 33.82 4.50 2.81
C GLN A 83 33.93 5.41 4.03
N SER A 84 34.96 6.28 4.06
CA SER A 84 35.14 7.26 5.13
C SER A 84 33.99 8.29 5.16
N ILE A 85 33.57 8.78 3.99
CA ILE A 85 32.42 9.68 3.83
C ILE A 85 31.13 9.01 4.31
N LEU A 86 30.86 7.76 3.89
CA LEU A 86 29.70 7.01 4.36
C LEU A 86 29.68 6.90 5.89
N HIS A 87 30.82 6.53 6.48
CA HIS A 87 30.94 6.41 7.93
C HIS A 87 30.67 7.75 8.64
N LEU A 88 31.16 8.86 8.09
CA LEU A 88 30.90 10.20 8.62
C LEU A 88 29.41 10.57 8.62
N PHE A 89 28.67 10.15 7.59
CA PHE A 89 27.22 10.33 7.50
C PHE A 89 26.40 9.26 8.24
N GLY A 90 27.06 8.37 9.01
CA GLY A 90 26.41 7.30 9.77
C GLY A 90 25.82 6.19 8.89
N LEU A 91 26.30 6.08 7.65
CA LEU A 91 25.94 5.05 6.69
C LEU A 91 26.98 3.91 6.74
N SER A 92 26.50 2.67 6.62
CA SER A 92 27.31 1.47 6.54
C SER A 92 27.04 0.76 5.22
N GLN A 93 28.12 0.45 4.52
CA GLN A 93 28.16 -0.47 3.38
C GLN A 93 28.14 -1.92 3.90
N HIS A 94 27.29 -2.79 3.34
CA HIS A 94 27.11 -4.18 3.82
C HIS A 94 27.70 -5.26 2.92
N VAL A 95 28.10 -4.92 1.70
CA VAL A 95 28.69 -5.89 0.77
C VAL A 95 30.17 -6.06 1.07
N HIS A 96 30.57 -7.29 1.41
CA HIS A 96 31.94 -7.65 1.75
C HIS A 96 32.49 -8.60 0.68
N GLY A 97 33.40 -8.10 -0.17
CA GLY A 97 34.03 -8.86 -1.24
C GLY A 97 33.71 -8.34 -2.65
N PRO A 98 34.35 -8.92 -3.67
CA PRO A 98 34.12 -8.54 -5.06
C PRO A 98 32.74 -9.02 -5.55
N THR A 99 32.02 -8.17 -6.26
CA THR A 99 30.76 -8.50 -6.92
C THR A 99 30.91 -8.66 -8.44
N HIS A 100 32.12 -8.46 -8.97
CA HIS A 100 32.48 -8.65 -10.38
C HIS A 100 33.67 -9.61 -10.53
N LEU A 101 33.74 -10.30 -11.67
CA LEU A 101 34.84 -11.23 -12.01
C LEU A 101 36.23 -10.60 -11.94
N ASP A 102 36.35 -9.31 -12.25
CA ASP A 102 37.61 -8.55 -12.19
C ASP A 102 38.05 -8.21 -10.74
N GLY A 103 37.31 -8.67 -9.73
CA GLY A 103 37.65 -8.44 -8.33
C GLY A 103 37.14 -7.11 -7.77
N HIS A 104 36.10 -6.53 -8.36
CA HIS A 104 35.56 -5.23 -7.97
C HIS A 104 34.19 -5.34 -7.31
N THR A 105 33.89 -4.43 -6.38
CA THR A 105 32.59 -4.32 -5.70
C THR A 105 31.82 -3.16 -6.32
N LEU A 106 30.99 -3.43 -7.32
CA LEU A 106 30.18 -2.43 -8.02
C LEU A 106 28.75 -2.37 -7.48
N ASP A 107 28.28 -3.47 -6.89
CA ASP A 107 26.93 -3.60 -6.36
C ASP A 107 26.96 -3.29 -4.87
N TRP A 108 26.39 -2.13 -4.51
CA TRP A 108 26.45 -1.62 -3.15
C TRP A 108 25.12 -1.70 -2.43
N VAL A 109 25.19 -2.12 -1.18
CA VAL A 109 24.07 -2.11 -0.24
C VAL A 109 24.46 -1.21 0.90
N ILE A 110 23.83 -0.04 0.96
CA ILE A 110 24.12 0.99 1.96
C ILE A 110 22.88 1.19 2.82
N SER A 111 23.05 1.17 4.14
CA SER A 111 21.99 1.56 5.07
C SER A 111 22.55 2.44 6.20
N ARG A 112 21.67 3.19 6.87
CA ARG A 112 22.04 3.88 8.11
C ARG A 112 22.34 2.87 9.21
N LYS A 113 23.46 3.03 9.92
CA LYS A 113 23.87 2.13 11.01
C LYS A 113 22.87 2.12 12.16
N ALA A 114 22.24 3.27 12.43
CA ALA A 114 21.24 3.41 13.50
C ALA A 114 19.96 2.59 13.26
N ASP A 115 19.59 2.34 12.00
CA ASP A 115 18.27 1.78 11.66
C ASP A 115 18.24 0.24 11.67
N ASN A 116 19.40 -0.42 11.74
CA ASN A 116 19.55 -1.90 11.75
C ASN A 116 18.64 -2.60 10.72
N VAL A 117 18.59 -2.03 9.50
CA VAL A 117 17.67 -2.45 8.43
C VAL A 117 18.15 -3.74 7.77
N VAL A 118 19.44 -3.82 7.50
CA VAL A 118 20.10 -4.98 6.92
C VAL A 118 20.59 -5.88 8.04
N THR A 119 20.14 -7.14 8.06
CA THR A 119 20.56 -8.13 9.07
C THR A 119 21.72 -8.98 8.60
N ASP A 120 21.75 -9.28 7.32
CA ASP A 120 22.80 -10.10 6.71
C ASP A 120 22.92 -9.73 5.23
N CYS A 121 24.14 -9.81 4.71
CA CYS A 121 24.46 -9.50 3.33
C CYS A 121 25.60 -10.41 2.87
N SER A 122 25.35 -11.19 1.82
CA SER A 122 26.31 -12.15 1.28
C SER A 122 26.39 -12.05 -0.24
N VAL A 123 27.56 -12.35 -0.78
CA VAL A 123 27.80 -12.46 -2.22
C VAL A 123 27.80 -13.94 -2.55
N SER A 124 26.96 -14.37 -3.50
CA SER A 124 26.76 -15.77 -3.85
C SER A 124 27.17 -16.06 -5.29
N ASP A 125 26.47 -16.99 -5.94
CA ASP A 125 26.75 -17.52 -7.27
C ASP A 125 26.89 -16.43 -8.34
N LEU A 126 27.76 -16.74 -9.29
CA LEU A 126 27.97 -15.94 -10.48
C LEU A 126 26.77 -16.14 -11.41
N ILE A 127 26.01 -15.07 -11.67
CA ILE A 127 24.89 -15.11 -12.62
C ILE A 127 25.40 -14.83 -14.04
N CYS A 128 26.38 -13.94 -14.20
CA CYS A 128 27.00 -13.55 -15.48
C CYS A 128 28.48 -13.12 -15.26
N ASP A 129 28.78 -11.84 -15.44
CA ASP A 129 30.02 -11.16 -15.04
C ASP A 129 29.95 -10.62 -13.60
N HIS A 130 28.76 -10.69 -12.99
CA HIS A 130 28.50 -10.27 -11.62
C HIS A 130 28.07 -11.44 -10.72
N PHE A 131 28.56 -11.43 -9.49
CA PHE A 131 28.11 -12.27 -8.39
C PHE A 131 26.82 -11.69 -7.79
N ALA A 132 25.86 -12.55 -7.46
CA ALA A 132 24.60 -12.10 -6.88
C ALA A 132 24.79 -11.59 -5.45
N VAL A 133 24.31 -10.38 -5.17
CA VAL A 133 24.27 -9.84 -3.81
C VAL A 133 22.94 -10.18 -3.16
N HIS A 134 22.99 -11.00 -2.11
CA HIS A 134 21.84 -11.33 -1.27
C HIS A 134 21.85 -10.45 -0.03
N THR A 135 20.68 -9.92 0.32
CA THR A 135 20.54 -9.09 1.51
C THR A 135 19.23 -9.40 2.21
N PHE A 136 19.31 -9.65 3.52
CA PHE A 136 18.15 -9.79 4.38
C PHE A 136 17.77 -8.44 5.00
N VAL A 137 16.55 -7.99 4.72
CA VAL A 137 16.05 -6.68 5.14
C VAL A 137 14.92 -6.85 6.15
N LYS A 138 15.04 -6.22 7.32
CA LYS A 138 13.96 -6.08 8.31
C LYS A 138 12.90 -5.10 7.79
N ALA A 139 11.96 -5.61 7.01
CA ALA A 139 10.77 -4.88 6.59
C ALA A 139 9.60 -5.22 7.53
N HIS A 140 9.37 -4.40 8.56
CA HIS A 140 8.17 -4.53 9.38
C HIS A 140 7.00 -3.87 8.67
N ARG A 141 5.97 -4.65 8.32
CA ARG A 141 4.70 -4.07 7.86
C ARG A 141 3.99 -3.47 9.06
N PRO A 142 3.67 -2.17 9.08
CA PRO A 142 2.93 -1.59 10.20
C PRO A 142 1.59 -2.32 10.37
N PRO A 143 1.19 -2.60 11.62
CA PRO A 143 -0.09 -3.25 11.89
C PRO A 143 -1.22 -2.37 11.37
N ARG A 144 -2.21 -2.99 10.73
CA ARG A 144 -3.35 -2.25 10.16
C ARG A 144 -4.27 -1.80 11.31
N PRO A 145 -4.79 -0.56 11.29
CA PRO A 145 -5.72 -0.11 12.31
C PRO A 145 -6.99 -0.96 12.27
N HIS A 146 -7.47 -1.35 13.45
CA HIS A 146 -8.76 -2.04 13.62
C HIS A 146 -9.78 -1.04 14.16
N LYS A 147 -11.01 -1.08 13.65
CA LYS A 147 -12.14 -0.31 14.14
C LYS A 147 -13.18 -1.27 14.71
N LYS A 148 -13.61 -0.98 15.95
CA LYS A 148 -14.76 -1.64 16.54
C LYS A 148 -16.01 -1.08 15.88
N ILE A 149 -16.81 -1.93 15.26
CA ILE A 149 -18.11 -1.56 14.70
C ILE A 149 -19.22 -2.25 15.48
N THR A 150 -20.34 -1.55 15.65
CA THR A 150 -21.57 -2.05 16.24
C THR A 150 -22.60 -2.20 15.13
N TYR A 151 -23.30 -3.33 15.09
CA TYR A 151 -24.33 -3.60 14.09
C TYR A 151 -25.46 -4.45 14.69
N ARG A 152 -26.61 -4.45 14.03
CA ARG A 152 -27.75 -5.34 14.32
C ARG A 152 -28.00 -6.20 13.10
N GLU A 153 -28.34 -7.48 13.29
CA GLU A 153 -28.65 -8.41 12.19
C GLU A 153 -30.11 -8.27 11.77
N LEU A 154 -30.49 -7.10 11.27
CA LEU A 154 -31.87 -6.77 10.92
C LEU A 154 -32.46 -7.72 9.86
N HIS A 155 -31.61 -8.25 8.98
CA HIS A 155 -32.01 -9.23 7.96
C HIS A 155 -32.45 -10.59 8.51
N ASN A 156 -32.14 -10.89 9.78
CA ASN A 156 -32.51 -12.17 10.39
C ASN A 156 -33.79 -12.07 11.24
N ILE A 157 -34.46 -10.92 11.25
CA ILE A 157 -35.72 -10.72 11.95
C ILE A 157 -36.83 -11.43 11.18
N ASN A 158 -37.59 -12.30 11.87
CA ASN A 158 -38.83 -12.84 11.32
C ASN A 158 -39.91 -11.76 11.39
N GLU A 159 -40.37 -11.31 10.22
CA GLU A 159 -41.34 -10.21 10.10
C GLU A 159 -42.68 -10.52 10.78
N GLU A 160 -43.18 -11.76 10.70
CA GLU A 160 -44.50 -12.13 11.23
C GLU A 160 -44.54 -12.03 12.77
N ASN A 161 -43.54 -12.61 13.44
CA ASN A 161 -43.45 -12.57 14.90
C ASN A 161 -43.12 -11.15 15.42
N PHE A 162 -42.30 -10.41 14.67
CA PHE A 162 -41.98 -9.03 15.03
C PHE A 162 -43.21 -8.13 14.97
N LEU A 163 -44.06 -8.28 13.94
CA LEU A 163 -45.29 -7.52 13.82
C LEU A 163 -46.32 -7.88 14.90
N SER A 164 -46.44 -9.16 15.27
CA SER A 164 -47.34 -9.55 16.36
C SER A 164 -46.92 -8.94 17.70
N ASP A 165 -45.62 -8.97 18.01
CA ASP A 165 -45.09 -8.43 19.26
C ASP A 165 -45.10 -6.88 19.26
N MET A 166 -44.95 -6.25 18.09
CA MET A 166 -45.09 -4.80 17.94
C MET A 166 -46.51 -4.32 18.26
N LEU A 167 -47.53 -5.03 17.79
CA LEU A 167 -48.93 -4.71 18.07
C LEU A 167 -49.32 -5.00 19.53
N ALA A 168 -48.60 -5.88 20.22
CA ALA A 168 -48.80 -6.18 21.63
C ALA A 168 -48.21 -5.11 22.58
N LEU A 169 -47.39 -4.18 22.06
CA LEU A 169 -46.75 -3.16 22.89
C LEU A 169 -47.78 -2.26 23.62
N PRO A 170 -47.44 -1.76 24.83
CA PRO A 170 -48.30 -0.83 25.59
C PRO A 170 -48.73 0.40 24.78
N LEU A 171 -47.92 0.80 23.80
CA LEU A 171 -48.22 1.89 22.87
C LEU A 171 -49.58 1.72 22.17
N PHE A 172 -49.96 0.49 21.79
CA PHE A 172 -51.21 0.19 21.09
C PHE A 172 -52.30 -0.36 22.01
N THR A 173 -51.91 -0.98 23.13
CA THR A 173 -52.84 -1.66 24.04
C THR A 173 -53.27 -0.81 25.24
N ALA A 174 -52.40 0.11 25.71
CA ALA A 174 -52.62 0.96 26.88
C ALA A 174 -51.81 2.26 26.79
N SER A 175 -52.15 3.09 25.80
CA SER A 175 -51.46 4.36 25.51
C SER A 175 -51.49 5.33 26.70
N ALA A 176 -50.34 5.91 27.03
CA ALA A 176 -50.22 6.93 28.07
C ALA A 176 -51.00 8.22 27.71
N PRO A 177 -51.63 8.88 28.71
CA PRO A 177 -52.38 10.12 28.50
C PRO A 177 -51.49 11.36 28.36
N ASP A 178 -50.26 11.33 28.89
CA ASP A 178 -49.29 12.42 28.79
C ASP A 178 -48.32 12.19 27.63
N ILE A 179 -47.93 13.27 26.94
CA ILE A 179 -47.06 13.22 25.76
C ILE A 179 -45.65 12.73 26.12
N CYS A 180 -45.11 13.13 27.28
CA CYS A 180 -43.78 12.70 27.71
C CYS A 180 -43.79 11.20 28.00
N ASP A 181 -44.81 10.72 28.71
CA ASP A 181 -44.98 9.30 29.02
C ASP A 181 -45.22 8.47 27.75
N LEU A 182 -45.95 9.00 26.77
CA LEU A 182 -46.15 8.36 25.47
C LEU A 182 -44.85 8.24 24.67
N LEU A 183 -44.00 9.28 24.70
CA LEU A 183 -42.68 9.27 24.06
C LEU A 183 -41.76 8.23 24.71
N ILE A 184 -41.81 8.09 26.03
CA ILE A 184 -41.05 7.07 26.76
C ILE A 184 -41.55 5.68 26.37
N GLN A 185 -42.85 5.44 26.40
CA GLN A 185 -43.46 4.16 25.98
C GLN A 185 -43.08 3.78 24.54
N TYR A 186 -43.07 4.74 23.62
CA TYR A 186 -42.66 4.53 22.23
C TYR A 186 -41.18 4.12 22.13
N ASN A 187 -40.27 4.93 22.70
CA ASN A 187 -38.84 4.71 22.57
C ASN A 187 -38.39 3.43 23.30
N ASP A 188 -38.84 3.22 24.53
CA ASP A 188 -38.45 2.07 25.33
C ASP A 188 -39.08 0.78 24.79
N GLY A 189 -40.34 0.83 24.36
CA GLY A 189 -41.03 -0.31 23.78
C GLY A 189 -40.37 -0.79 22.48
N LEU A 190 -40.09 0.13 21.55
CA LEU A 190 -39.44 -0.23 20.29
C LEU A 190 -37.97 -0.61 20.46
N SER A 191 -37.22 0.07 21.34
CA SER A 191 -35.83 -0.30 21.62
C SER A 191 -35.76 -1.69 22.23
N SER A 192 -36.61 -2.00 23.21
CA SER A 192 -36.64 -3.31 23.87
C SER A 192 -37.04 -4.42 22.90
N LEU A 193 -38.01 -4.16 22.01
CA LEU A 193 -38.42 -5.10 20.97
C LEU A 193 -37.29 -5.35 19.97
N LEU A 194 -36.62 -4.30 19.50
CA LEU A 194 -35.47 -4.42 18.60
C LEU A 194 -34.28 -5.11 19.28
N ASP A 195 -34.08 -4.91 20.58
CA ASP A 195 -33.04 -5.59 21.36
C ASP A 195 -33.34 -7.09 21.53
N ALA A 196 -34.61 -7.48 21.66
CA ALA A 196 -35.02 -8.87 21.72
C ALA A 196 -34.81 -9.62 20.39
N TYR A 197 -35.19 -8.99 19.27
CA TYR A 197 -35.12 -9.62 17.95
C TYR A 197 -33.76 -9.47 17.24
N ALA A 198 -33.06 -8.37 17.47
CA ALA A 198 -31.78 -8.06 16.83
C ALA A 198 -30.84 -7.33 17.80
N PRO A 199 -30.27 -8.03 18.80
CA PRO A 199 -29.39 -7.43 19.79
C PRO A 199 -28.15 -6.81 19.14
N VAL A 200 -27.62 -5.74 19.75
CA VAL A 200 -26.41 -5.07 19.27
C VAL A 200 -25.22 -6.03 19.36
N ARG A 201 -24.61 -6.32 18.21
CA ARG A 201 -23.38 -7.10 18.10
C ARG A 201 -22.20 -6.19 17.82
N THR A 202 -21.05 -6.55 18.38
CA THR A 202 -19.78 -5.87 18.10
C THR A 202 -18.85 -6.76 17.31
N ASN A 203 -18.27 -6.21 16.25
CA ASN A 203 -17.25 -6.89 15.46
C ASN A 203 -16.02 -5.99 15.29
N MET A 204 -14.83 -6.60 15.27
CA MET A 204 -13.59 -5.91 14.96
C MET A 204 -13.31 -6.00 13.47
N VAL A 205 -13.36 -4.86 12.78
CA VAL A 205 -13.09 -4.81 11.34
C VAL A 205 -11.75 -4.12 11.12
N THR A 206 -10.89 -4.73 10.30
CA THR A 206 -9.67 -4.09 9.83
C THR A 206 -10.06 -2.90 8.95
N VAL A 207 -9.65 -1.70 9.34
CA VAL A 207 -9.82 -0.52 8.51
C VAL A 207 -8.88 -0.66 7.33
N ARG A 208 -9.47 -0.82 6.15
CA ARG A 208 -8.73 -0.72 4.90
C ARG A 208 -8.85 0.73 4.45
N PRO A 209 -7.75 1.44 4.16
CA PRO A 209 -7.86 2.70 3.45
C PRO A 209 -8.65 2.46 2.16
N ALA A 210 -9.45 3.44 1.75
CA ALA A 210 -10.09 3.39 0.45
C ALA A 210 -8.97 3.24 -0.59
N ASN A 211 -8.99 2.16 -1.38
CA ASN A 211 -8.04 1.96 -2.45
C ASN A 211 -8.53 2.82 -3.63
N PRO A 212 -7.92 3.98 -3.92
CA PRO A 212 -8.51 4.92 -4.88
C PRO A 212 -8.48 4.36 -6.31
N TRP A 213 -7.53 3.45 -6.58
CA TRP A 213 -7.44 2.67 -7.81
C TRP A 213 -8.46 1.52 -7.91
N LEU A 214 -9.09 1.10 -6.80
CA LEU A 214 -10.12 0.07 -6.79
C LEU A 214 -11.50 0.70 -6.95
N THR A 215 -11.70 1.34 -8.10
CA THR A 215 -13.00 1.93 -8.46
C THR A 215 -14.05 0.85 -8.67
N GLU A 216 -15.33 1.22 -8.62
CA GLU A 216 -16.43 0.30 -8.92
C GLU A 216 -16.32 -0.29 -10.33
N GLU A 217 -15.81 0.48 -11.29
CA GLU A 217 -15.49 0.02 -12.63
C GLU A 217 -14.43 -1.10 -12.64
N VAL A 218 -13.34 -0.93 -11.89
CA VAL A 218 -12.29 -1.96 -11.73
C VAL A 218 -12.87 -3.20 -11.03
N MET A 219 -13.72 -3.02 -10.02
CA MET A 219 -14.40 -4.12 -9.36
C MET A 219 -15.36 -4.89 -10.28
N ASP A 220 -16.08 -4.20 -11.16
CA ASP A 220 -16.96 -4.81 -12.15
C ASP A 220 -16.16 -5.59 -13.22
N LYS A 221 -15.07 -5.01 -13.73
CA LYS A 221 -14.12 -5.70 -14.63
C LYS A 221 -13.56 -6.97 -13.97
N ARG A 222 -13.18 -6.93 -12.69
CA ARG A 222 -12.74 -8.11 -11.93
C ARG A 222 -13.85 -9.15 -11.73
N ARG A 223 -15.09 -8.72 -11.45
CA ARG A 223 -16.25 -9.63 -11.33
C ARG A 223 -16.49 -10.37 -12.65
N LYS A 224 -16.49 -9.66 -13.77
CA LYS A 224 -16.63 -10.23 -15.12
C LYS A 224 -15.49 -11.20 -15.44
N ALA A 225 -14.24 -10.84 -15.15
CA ALA A 225 -13.08 -11.72 -15.33
C ALA A 225 -13.21 -13.02 -14.52
N ARG A 226 -13.57 -12.94 -13.23
CA ARG A 226 -13.78 -14.12 -12.38
C ARG A 226 -14.98 -14.97 -12.78
N ALA A 227 -16.04 -14.37 -13.30
CA ALA A 227 -17.19 -15.11 -13.83
C ALA A 227 -16.78 -15.93 -15.06
N ARG A 228 -16.01 -15.32 -15.98
CA ARG A 228 -15.45 -16.02 -17.15
C ARG A 228 -14.43 -17.09 -16.76
N GLU A 229 -13.59 -16.83 -15.77
CA GLU A 229 -12.63 -17.82 -15.24
C GLU A 229 -13.35 -19.03 -14.63
N ARG A 230 -14.39 -18.81 -13.82
CA ARG A 230 -15.23 -19.89 -13.27
C ARG A 230 -15.89 -20.70 -14.38
N TRP A 231 -16.50 -20.01 -15.35
CA TRP A 231 -17.09 -20.64 -16.53
C TRP A 231 -16.10 -21.47 -17.34
N TRP A 232 -14.85 -21.01 -17.47
CA TRP A 232 -13.80 -21.76 -18.17
C TRP A 232 -13.34 -22.99 -17.38
N ARG A 233 -13.23 -22.89 -16.05
CA ARG A 233 -12.86 -24.03 -15.19
C ARG A 233 -13.93 -25.12 -15.16
N ASP A 234 -15.21 -24.75 -15.20
CA ASP A 234 -16.32 -25.72 -15.22
C ASP A 234 -16.47 -26.45 -16.57
N ARG A 235 -15.75 -26.00 -17.62
CA ARG A 235 -15.74 -26.61 -18.96
C ARG A 235 -14.50 -27.46 -19.25
N LYS A 236 -13.65 -27.69 -18.25
CA LYS A 236 -12.48 -28.56 -18.33
C LYS A 236 -12.73 -29.83 -17.54
#